data_AF-A0A353P8B3-F1
#
_entry.id   AF-A0A353P8B3-F1
#
_cell.length_a   1.000
_cell.length_b   1.000
_cell.length_c   1.000
_cell.angle_alpha   90.00
_cell.angle_beta   90.00
_cell.angle_gamma   90.00
#
_symmetry.space_group_name_H-M   'P 1'
#
loop_
_entity.id
_entity.type
_entity.pdbx_description
1 polymer ?
#
loop_
_entity_poly.entity_id
_entity_poly.type
_entity_poly.pdbx_seq_one_letter_code
_entity_poly.pdbx_strand_id
1 'polypeptide(L)'
;MIRSNFNNSNNEKCQICKDLLASLHQFFDMLNDAEKNNNSWLTVDEVAQELKISQSIVYRLIRNKEIEAVNITPKNDEFVRKGHYRIQRKSLDNYLNQRKVNPLPDKITSHHHPRNLLKVKNHLGL
;
A
#
# COMPACT_ATOMS: atom_id res chain seq x y z
N MET A 1 31.13 27.97 34.36
CA MET A 1 31.92 26.81 34.87
C MET A 1 31.00 25.97 35.72
N ILE A 2 30.52 24.83 35.21
CA ILE A 2 29.80 23.83 36.01
C ILE A 2 30.64 22.56 35.96
N ARG A 3 31.33 22.27 37.06
CA ARG A 3 32.04 21.00 37.29
C ARG A 3 31.00 19.97 37.73
N SER A 4 30.87 18.90 36.97
CA SER A 4 30.23 17.67 37.45
C SER A 4 31.33 16.66 37.74
N ASN A 5 31.69 16.56 39.02
CA ASN A 5 32.59 15.54 39.54
C ASN A 5 31.90 14.16 39.44
N PHE A 6 32.32 13.34 38.48
CA PHE A 6 31.98 11.91 38.45
C PHE A 6 33.18 11.12 38.95
N ASN A 7 33.35 11.07 40.27
CA ASN A 7 34.16 10.06 40.93
C ASN A 7 33.33 9.48 42.07
N ASN A 8 32.63 8.39 41.80
CA ASN A 8 32.56 7.29 42.75
C ASN A 8 32.17 5.99 42.05
N SER A 9 33.05 5.00 42.17
CA SER A 9 32.90 3.66 41.65
C SER A 9 31.75 2.95 42.36
N ASN A 10 30.73 2.55 41.61
CA ASN A 10 29.96 1.35 41.92
C ASN A 10 29.80 0.58 40.60
N ASN A 11 30.13 -0.71 40.63
CA ASN A 11 30.03 -1.67 39.54
C ASN A 11 28.58 -1.98 39.12
N GLU A 12 27.69 -1.01 39.23
CA GLU A 12 26.32 -1.09 38.76
C GLU A 12 26.26 -0.30 37.45
N LYS A 13 26.55 -1.03 36.37
CA LYS A 13 26.33 -0.66 34.96
C LYS A 13 25.36 0.54 34.85
N CYS A 14 25.92 1.73 34.60
CA CYS A 14 25.22 3.01 34.37
C CYS A 14 23.81 2.75 33.81
N GLN A 15 22.79 2.92 34.66
CA GLN A 15 21.42 2.54 34.28
C GLN A 15 20.94 3.36 33.08
N ILE A 16 21.29 4.64 33.04
CA ILE A 16 21.05 5.54 31.91
C ILE A 16 21.66 4.98 30.62
N CYS A 17 22.88 4.43 30.70
CA CYS A 17 23.58 3.89 29.54
C CYS A 17 22.92 2.59 29.04
N LYS A 18 22.41 1.75 29.95
CA LYS A 18 21.63 0.56 29.59
C LYS A 18 20.30 0.93 28.94
N ASP A 19 19.59 1.90 29.51
CA ASP A 19 18.28 2.33 29.01
C ASP A 19 18.42 2.98 27.63
N LEU A 20 19.45 3.81 27.45
CA LEU A 20 19.81 4.36 26.14
C LEU A 20 20.13 3.25 25.13
N LEU A 21 20.94 2.26 25.52
CA LEU A 21 21.32 1.15 24.64
C LEU A 21 20.11 0.27 24.27
N ALA A 22 19.22 -0.01 25.21
CA ALA A 22 17.95 -0.71 24.95
C ALA A 22 17.06 0.07 23.97
N SER A 23 16.98 1.39 24.14
CA SER A 23 16.20 2.27 23.27
C SER A 23 16.77 2.32 21.85
N LEU A 24 18.10 2.35 21.72
CA LEU A 24 18.78 2.27 20.42
C LEU A 24 18.55 0.91 19.75
N HIS A 25 18.63 -0.20 20.49
CA HIS A 25 18.33 -1.52 19.95
C HIS A 25 16.90 -1.60 19.42
N GLN A 26 15.91 -1.14 20.21
CA GLN A 26 14.52 -1.12 19.77
C GLN A 26 14.31 -0.25 18.52
N PHE A 27 15.03 0.87 18.42
CA PHE A 27 15.01 1.72 17.23
C PHE A 27 15.56 1.00 16.00
N PHE A 28 16.69 0.29 16.11
CA PHE A 28 17.25 -0.47 15.00
C PHE A 28 16.37 -1.66 14.60
N ASP A 29 15.70 -2.31 15.54
CA ASP A 29 14.75 -3.38 15.24
C ASP A 29 13.56 -2.83 14.43
N MET A 30 13.02 -1.67 14.82
CA MET A 30 11.98 -0.99 14.04
C MET A 30 12.42 -0.62 12.62
N LEU A 31 13.66 -0.15 12.45
CA LEU A 31 14.20 0.15 11.12
C LEU A 31 14.36 -1.09 10.25
N ASN A 32 14.85 -2.19 10.82
CA ASN A 32 15.01 -3.46 10.12
C ASN A 32 13.66 -4.02 9.66
N ASP A 33 12.63 -3.93 10.50
CA ASP A 33 11.30 -4.40 10.13
C ASP A 33 10.67 -3.52 9.04
N ALA A 34 10.88 -2.20 9.10
CA ALA A 34 10.48 -1.29 8.02
C ALA A 34 11.18 -1.63 6.68
N GLU A 35 12.48 -1.96 6.72
CA GLU A 35 13.23 -2.32 5.52
C GLU A 35 12.78 -3.67 4.94
N LYS A 36 12.55 -4.68 5.79
CA LYS A 36 12.00 -5.98 5.36
C LYS A 36 10.65 -5.80 4.68
N ASN A 37 9.80 -4.93 5.21
CA ASN A 37 8.50 -4.62 4.61
C ASN A 37 8.65 -3.96 3.23
N ASN A 38 9.63 -3.08 3.05
CA ASN A 38 9.93 -2.44 1.77
C ASN A 38 10.50 -3.38 0.71
N ASN A 39 11.23 -4.43 1.13
CA ASN A 39 11.76 -5.45 0.22
C ASN A 39 10.85 -6.69 0.11
N SER A 40 9.64 -6.64 0.67
CA SER A 40 8.69 -7.74 0.64
C SER A 40 8.10 -7.96 -0.76
N TRP A 41 7.89 -9.23 -1.11
CA TRP A 41 7.27 -9.69 -2.35
C TRP A 41 5.83 -10.11 -2.10
N LEU A 42 4.89 -9.36 -2.68
CA LEU A 42 3.46 -9.57 -2.56
C LEU A 42 2.94 -10.49 -3.66
N THR A 43 1.88 -11.22 -3.36
CA THR A 43 1.07 -11.96 -4.32
C THR A 43 -0.02 -11.09 -4.92
N VAL A 44 -0.60 -11.53 -6.04
CA VAL A 44 -1.77 -10.87 -6.65
C VAL A 44 -2.94 -10.75 -5.66
N ASP A 45 -3.13 -11.74 -4.79
CA ASP A 45 -4.22 -11.72 -3.81
C ASP A 45 -3.99 -10.70 -2.70
N GLU A 46 -2.78 -10.63 -2.14
CA GLU A 46 -2.42 -9.63 -1.13
C GLU A 46 -2.60 -8.21 -1.67
N VAL A 47 -2.17 -7.94 -2.91
CA VAL A 47 -2.38 -6.64 -3.56
C VAL A 47 -3.86 -6.35 -3.81
N ALA A 48 -4.64 -7.35 -4.20
CA ALA A 48 -6.08 -7.21 -4.41
C ALA A 48 -6.80 -6.83 -3.10
N GLN A 49 -6.44 -7.51 -2.01
CA GLN A 49 -6.97 -7.23 -0.67
C GLN A 49 -6.58 -5.82 -0.19
N GLU A 50 -5.33 -5.43 -0.37
CA GLU A 50 -4.81 -4.13 0.08
C GLU A 50 -5.46 -2.95 -0.67
N LEU A 51 -5.55 -3.05 -1.99
CA LEU A 51 -6.18 -2.03 -2.83
C LEU A 51 -7.72 -2.09 -2.82
N LYS A 52 -8.30 -3.13 -2.20
CA LYS A 52 -9.75 -3.42 -2.21
C LYS A 52 -10.32 -3.50 -3.63
N ILE A 53 -9.59 -4.14 -4.54
CA ILE A 53 -10.00 -4.36 -5.93
C ILE A 53 -10.01 -5.86 -6.24
N SER A 54 -10.64 -6.25 -7.34
CA SER A 54 -10.62 -7.64 -7.76
C SER A 54 -9.26 -8.05 -8.34
N GLN A 55 -8.89 -9.33 -8.19
CA GLN A 55 -7.65 -9.88 -8.75
C GLN A 55 -7.55 -9.65 -10.28
N SER A 56 -8.67 -9.66 -11.01
CA SER A 56 -8.68 -9.41 -12.45
C SER A 56 -8.19 -8.00 -12.82
N ILE A 57 -8.44 -7.01 -11.95
CA ILE A 57 -7.91 -5.65 -12.10
C ILE A 57 -6.41 -5.65 -11.81
N VAL A 58 -5.95 -6.35 -10.77
CA VAL A 58 -4.50 -6.48 -10.51
C VAL A 58 -3.77 -7.10 -11.70
N TYR A 59 -4.29 -8.18 -12.28
CA TYR A 59 -3.76 -8.76 -13.51
C TYR A 59 -3.77 -7.79 -14.70
N ARG A 60 -4.75 -6.88 -14.76
CA ARG A 60 -4.80 -5.84 -15.78
C ARG A 60 -3.71 -4.78 -15.54
N LEU A 61 -3.50 -4.35 -14.30
CA LEU A 61 -2.43 -3.41 -13.93
C LEU A 61 -1.05 -3.98 -14.31
N ILE A 62 -0.81 -5.26 -14.06
CA ILE A 62 0.42 -5.95 -14.48
C ILE A 62 0.54 -5.97 -16.02
N ARG A 63 -0.51 -6.37 -16.74
CA ARG A 63 -0.50 -6.40 -18.21
C ARG A 63 -0.28 -5.03 -18.85
N ASN A 64 -0.82 -3.99 -18.23
CA ASN A 64 -0.66 -2.60 -18.67
C ASN A 64 0.72 -2.02 -18.31
N LYS A 65 1.58 -2.78 -17.59
CA LYS A 65 2.86 -2.31 -17.04
C LYS A 65 2.71 -1.14 -16.06
N GLU A 66 1.56 -1.02 -15.40
CA GLU A 66 1.33 -0.03 -14.34
C GLU A 66 1.96 -0.46 -13.01
N ILE A 67 2.09 -1.77 -12.81
CA ILE A 67 2.77 -2.38 -11.67
C ILE A 67 3.75 -3.42 -12.22
N GLU A 68 4.98 -3.38 -11.71
CA GLU A 68 6.03 -4.33 -12.06
C GLU A 68 5.82 -5.64 -11.29
N ALA A 69 5.88 -6.75 -12.03
CA ALA A 69 5.68 -8.07 -11.45
C ALA A 69 6.53 -9.13 -12.15
N VAL A 70 6.99 -10.10 -11.39
CA VAL A 70 7.77 -11.26 -11.86
C VAL A 70 6.85 -12.48 -11.90
N ASN A 71 6.75 -13.12 -13.06
CA ASN A 71 6.03 -14.39 -13.18
C ASN A 71 6.90 -15.54 -12.67
N ILE A 72 6.44 -16.24 -11.63
CA ILE A 72 7.14 -17.39 -11.03
C ILE A 72 6.72 -18.74 -11.64
N THR A 73 5.77 -18.72 -12.58
CA THR A 73 5.31 -19.95 -13.24
C THR A 73 6.43 -20.50 -14.14
N PRO A 74 6.79 -21.79 -14.05
CA PRO A 74 7.76 -22.38 -14.95
C PRO A 74 7.25 -22.29 -16.40
N LYS A 75 8.15 -21.95 -17.34
CA LYS A 75 7.80 -21.71 -18.76
C LYS A 75 7.14 -22.89 -19.48
N ASN A 76 7.21 -24.09 -18.92
CA ASN A 76 6.73 -25.33 -19.54
C ASN A 76 5.31 -25.73 -19.13
N ASP A 77 4.65 -24.94 -18.28
CA ASP A 77 3.33 -25.28 -17.76
C ASP A 77 2.22 -24.77 -18.71
N GLU A 78 1.93 -25.55 -19.75
CA GLU A 78 0.91 -25.26 -20.77
C GLU A 78 -0.51 -25.12 -20.19
N PHE A 79 -0.72 -25.52 -18.93
CA PHE A 79 -2.02 -25.55 -18.27
C PHE A 79 -2.37 -24.28 -17.48
N VAL A 80 -1.40 -23.41 -17.21
CA VAL A 80 -1.61 -22.23 -16.37
C VAL A 80 -2.12 -21.06 -17.22
N ARG A 81 -3.45 -20.95 -17.36
CA ARG A 81 -4.12 -19.83 -18.07
C ARG A 81 -3.87 -18.45 -17.45
N LYS A 82 -3.41 -18.39 -16.20
CA LYS A 82 -3.08 -17.15 -15.46
C LYS A 82 -1.76 -17.32 -14.74
N GLY A 83 -0.73 -16.56 -15.15
CA GLY A 83 0.57 -16.58 -14.47
C GLY A 83 0.46 -16.27 -12.98
N HIS A 84 1.29 -16.92 -12.17
CA HIS A 84 1.50 -16.58 -10.77
C HIS A 84 2.53 -15.46 -10.71
N TYR A 85 2.08 -14.25 -10.33
CA TYR A 85 2.96 -13.08 -10.27
C TYR A 85 3.33 -12.75 -8.83
N ARG A 86 4.61 -12.39 -8.65
CA ARG A 86 5.15 -11.73 -7.46
C ARG A 86 5.39 -10.27 -7.76
N ILE A 87 4.87 -9.40 -6.91
CA ILE A 87 4.90 -7.94 -7.05
C ILE A 87 5.78 -7.39 -5.93
N GLN A 88 6.74 -6.54 -6.26
CA GLN A 88 7.57 -5.92 -5.23
C GLN A 88 6.77 -4.81 -4.52
N ARG A 89 6.85 -4.73 -3.18
CA ARG A 89 6.17 -3.68 -2.38
C ARG A 89 6.45 -2.27 -2.94
N LYS A 90 7.71 -1.96 -3.26
CA LYS A 90 8.12 -0.68 -3.87
C LYS A 90 7.36 -0.31 -5.15
N SER A 91 7.02 -1.30 -5.97
CA SER A 91 6.27 -1.06 -7.22
C SER A 91 4.83 -0.66 -6.93
N LEU A 92 4.20 -1.32 -5.95
CA LEU A 92 2.86 -0.96 -5.47
C LEU A 92 2.84 0.45 -4.86
N ASP A 93 3.83 0.77 -4.02
CA ASP A 93 3.93 2.08 -3.39
C ASP A 93 4.13 3.19 -4.43
N ASN A 94 4.95 2.94 -5.46
CA ASN A 94 5.12 3.86 -6.58
C ASN A 94 3.80 4.08 -7.34
N TYR A 95 3.05 3.02 -7.62
CA TYR A 95 1.74 3.12 -8.24
C TYR A 95 0.77 3.97 -7.41
N LEU A 96 0.72 3.74 -6.09
CA LEU A 96 -0.10 4.53 -5.18
C LEU A 96 0.30 6.00 -5.17
N ASN A 97 1.60 6.29 -5.10
CA ASN A 97 2.13 7.65 -5.10
C ASN A 97 1.78 8.42 -6.39
N GLN A 98 1.80 7.76 -7.54
CA GLN A 98 1.42 8.36 -8.83
C GLN A 98 -0.09 8.61 -8.95
N ARG A 99 -0.91 7.75 -8.32
CA ARG A 99 -2.38 7.79 -8.38
C ARG A 99 -3.00 8.59 -7.25
N LYS A 100 -2.20 9.22 -6.39
CA LYS A 100 -2.68 10.14 -5.34
C LYS A 100 -3.47 11.28 -6.00
N VAL A 101 -4.79 11.18 -5.91
CA VAL A 101 -5.69 12.27 -6.21
C VAL A 101 -5.92 13.08 -4.94
N ASN A 102 -5.81 14.40 -5.03
CA ASN A 102 -6.37 15.26 -4.00
C ASN A 102 -7.88 15.04 -4.05
N PRO A 103 -8.52 14.54 -2.98
CA PRO A 103 -9.97 14.38 -2.97
C PRO A 103 -10.55 15.76 -3.27
N LEU A 104 -11.27 15.89 -4.39
CA LEU A 104 -12.05 17.09 -4.61
C LEU A 104 -13.00 17.20 -3.41
N PRO A 105 -13.14 18.40 -2.80
CA PRO A 105 -14.07 18.56 -1.69
C PRO A 105 -15.43 18.03 -2.12
N ASP A 106 -16.07 17.26 -1.24
CA ASP A 106 -17.37 16.59 -1.44
C ASP A 106 -18.47 17.61 -1.74
N LYS A 107 -18.42 18.25 -2.91
CA LYS A 107 -19.58 18.90 -3.50
C LYS A 107 -20.35 17.79 -4.17
N ILE A 108 -21.25 17.21 -3.41
CA ILE A 108 -22.37 16.43 -3.92
C ILE A 108 -23.24 17.41 -4.71
N THR A 109 -22.81 17.85 -5.90
CA THR A 109 -23.73 18.41 -6.87
C THR A 109 -24.46 17.23 -7.47
N SER A 110 -25.58 16.89 -6.83
CA SER A 110 -26.65 16.11 -7.43
C SER A 110 -27.12 16.83 -8.69
N HIS A 111 -26.44 16.60 -9.81
CA HIS A 111 -26.97 16.91 -11.14
C HIS A 111 -28.06 15.89 -11.43
N HIS A 112 -29.21 16.08 -10.79
CA HIS A 112 -30.46 15.55 -11.31
C HIS A 112 -30.71 16.28 -12.62
N HIS A 113 -30.30 15.68 -13.74
CA HIS A 113 -30.93 16.00 -15.00
C HIS A 113 -32.37 15.50 -14.90
N PRO A 114 -33.38 16.40 -14.95
CA PRO A 114 -34.73 15.93 -15.15
C PRO A 114 -34.71 15.20 -16.50
N ARG A 115 -35.03 13.91 -16.49
CA ARG A 115 -35.37 13.21 -17.73
C ARG A 115 -36.59 13.94 -18.26
N ASN A 116 -36.39 14.81 -19.24
CA ASN A 116 -37.47 15.34 -20.05
C ASN A 116 -38.04 14.15 -20.82
N LEU A 117 -38.96 13.44 -20.16
CA LEU A 117 -39.86 12.51 -20.82
C LEU A 117 -40.63 13.35 -21.83
N LEU A 118 -40.34 13.14 -23.12
CA LEU A 118 -41.14 13.69 -24.19
C LEU A 118 -42.59 13.31 -23.89
N LYS A 119 -43.47 14.31 -23.76
CA LYS A 119 -44.90 14.09 -23.60
C LYS A 119 -45.40 13.37 -24.84
N VAL A 120 -45.51 12.05 -24.78
CA VAL A 120 -46.23 11.26 -25.76
C VAL A 120 -47.70 11.62 -25.59
N LYS A 121 -48.31 12.22 -26.62
CA LYS A 121 -49.76 12.39 -26.66
C LYS A 121 -50.36 10.98 -26.83
N ASN A 122 -51.09 10.52 -25.82
CA ASN A 122 -51.92 9.32 -25.97
C ASN A 122 -52.96 9.58 -27.07
N HIS A 123 -52.99 8.73 -28.08
CA HIS A 123 -53.95 8.75 -29.19
C HIS A 123 -55.32 8.19 -28.80
N LEU A 124 -55.54 7.93 -27.52
CA LEU A 124 -56.76 7.33 -26.98
C LEU A 124 -57.63 8.29 -26.14
N GLY A 125 -57.26 9.56 -25.99
CA GLY A 125 -58.14 10.61 -25.45
C GLY A 125 -58.84 10.28 -24.12
N LEU A 126 -58.11 9.73 -23.16
CA LEU A 126 -58.56 9.48 -21.77
C LEU A 126 -57.78 10.37 -20.80
#